data_AF-A0A662RIP5-F1
#
_entry.id   AF-A0A662RIP5-F1
#
_cell.length_a   1.000
_cell.length_b   1.000
_cell.length_c   1.000
_cell.angle_alpha   90.00
_cell.angle_beta   90.00
_cell.angle_gamma   90.00
#
_symmetry.space_group_name_H-M   'P 1'
#
loop_
_entity.id
_entity.type
_entity.pdbx_description
1 polymer ?
#
loop_
_entity_poly.entity_id
_entity_poly.type
_entity_poly.pdbx_seq_one_letter_code
_entity_poly.pdbx_strand_id
1 'polypeptide(L)'
;MPIPSEKALIYSEGGFVKHEYRLIPAVSASLSEQAIDDMRKNPRVAYIEDDVILTIATDEYVNSTGVSHIGCEIAHNNGIGGTGVKVAVIDTGVDYTHEDLDANYKGGYDFVFNDPDPFEAYNSHGTHVAGVIAAERNNVGVVGVAPNVSLYAVRVLDSAGFGTASWVIAGIEWAVYNDMDVVVMSLGTSVYSQSLRDACCNASGAGVLLVAAAGNTYGGNVTYPARYDSVMAVTATYPDDNRASLSPIGQEVELAAPGVNIRSTFVGGSSYGNLSGTSQAAPHVAGTAALIISSNLSDVNDDGVVNNEDVRLQLQSMAQDLGDPGKDDVYGYGLVDARITADATSCDCGGICVSTSGWWRDGGAFNASGTPVQAAVDTATAGETICVKNGSYFENVDVARDHLTIRSEAGSVSTIVQAANPGDHVFEVVADYVNISGFGVAGATGTSGAGIYLNGADHCNISDNTASCNENGICLKSSSNNILLNNTASNNDNCGINLCDSSDNLIYNNYWGNTNNACDDGSNRWNITTITAKPNIIGGPSIGGNYWSNYNGTDTDGDG
;
A
#
# COMPACT_ATOMS: atom_id res chain seq x y z
N MET A 1 -2.27 -32.82 22.78
CA MET A 1 -2.16 -33.95 21.82
C MET A 1 -3.47 -34.02 21.08
N PRO A 2 -3.46 -34.06 19.74
CA PRO A 2 -4.66 -34.30 18.95
C PRO A 2 -5.33 -35.59 19.45
N ILE A 3 -6.61 -35.52 19.83
CA ILE A 3 -7.32 -36.66 20.43
C ILE A 3 -7.57 -37.72 19.34
N PRO A 4 -7.65 -39.03 19.66
CA PRO A 4 -7.88 -40.11 18.68
C PRO A 4 -9.08 -39.89 17.73
N SER A 5 -9.99 -38.99 18.12
CA SER A 5 -11.18 -38.60 17.37
C SER A 5 -10.93 -37.62 16.21
N GLU A 6 -9.75 -37.00 16.10
CA GLU A 6 -9.41 -36.07 15.00
C GLU A 6 -8.93 -36.83 13.75
N LYS A 7 -8.16 -37.90 13.93
CA LYS A 7 -7.75 -38.79 12.82
C LYS A 7 -8.94 -39.55 12.25
N ALA A 8 -9.84 -39.99 13.13
CA ALA A 8 -11.06 -40.68 12.72
C ALA A 8 -11.93 -39.82 11.79
N LEU A 9 -11.90 -38.49 11.98
CA LEU A 9 -12.61 -37.54 11.12
C LEU A 9 -11.96 -37.42 9.74
N ILE A 10 -10.63 -37.32 9.67
CA ILE A 10 -9.92 -37.26 8.39
C ILE A 10 -10.08 -38.58 7.61
N TYR A 11 -10.04 -39.72 8.31
CA TYR A 11 -10.27 -41.02 7.69
C TYR A 11 -11.73 -41.24 7.27
N SER A 12 -12.71 -40.68 7.99
CA SER A 12 -14.13 -40.83 7.60
C SER A 12 -14.45 -40.11 6.30
N GLU A 13 -13.71 -39.05 5.98
CA GLU A 13 -13.82 -38.30 4.71
C GLU A 13 -12.91 -38.86 3.61
N GLY A 14 -12.29 -40.03 3.82
CA GLY A 14 -11.40 -40.67 2.85
C GLY A 14 -10.03 -40.03 2.71
N GLY A 15 -9.65 -39.14 3.63
CA GLY A 15 -8.34 -38.49 3.67
C GLY A 15 -7.22 -39.36 4.26
N PHE A 16 -5.98 -38.92 4.07
CA PHE A 16 -4.79 -39.57 4.61
C PHE A 16 -4.02 -38.59 5.51
N VAL A 17 -3.82 -38.94 6.78
CA VAL A 17 -3.02 -38.13 7.72
C VAL A 17 -1.53 -38.29 7.41
N LYS A 18 -0.85 -37.18 7.13
CA LYS A 18 0.61 -37.11 6.90
C LYS A 18 1.38 -36.93 8.21
N HIS A 19 0.95 -35.99 9.06
CA HIS A 19 1.63 -35.70 10.32
C HIS A 19 0.69 -35.18 11.41
N GLU A 20 1.05 -35.42 12.67
CA GLU A 20 0.33 -34.93 13.85
C GLU A 20 1.21 -33.99 14.64
N TYR A 21 0.76 -32.76 14.79
CA TYR A 21 1.51 -31.75 15.51
C TYR A 21 1.30 -31.90 17.02
N ARG A 22 2.37 -31.71 17.79
CA ARG A 22 2.33 -31.73 19.25
C ARG A 22 2.33 -30.34 19.88
N LEU A 23 2.81 -29.35 19.12
CA LEU A 23 2.89 -27.95 19.52
C LEU A 23 1.57 -27.22 19.34
N ILE A 24 0.82 -27.57 18.29
CA ILE A 24 -0.50 -27.04 17.96
C ILE A 24 -1.51 -28.19 17.84
N PRO A 25 -2.81 -27.98 18.11
CA PRO A 25 -3.85 -28.99 17.95
C PRO A 25 -4.27 -29.12 16.48
N ALA A 26 -3.33 -29.54 15.63
CA ALA A 26 -3.53 -29.66 14.19
C ALA A 26 -2.91 -30.95 13.64
N VAL A 27 -3.30 -31.28 12.42
CA VAL A 27 -2.83 -32.43 11.64
C VAL A 27 -2.62 -31.98 10.20
N SER A 28 -1.54 -32.43 9.56
CA SER A 28 -1.42 -32.30 8.10
C SER A 28 -1.95 -33.56 7.44
N ALA A 29 -2.72 -33.39 6.37
CA ALA A 29 -3.39 -34.49 5.68
C ALA A 29 -3.52 -34.22 4.19
N SER A 30 -3.74 -35.28 3.41
CA SER A 30 -4.21 -35.21 2.03
C SER A 30 -5.70 -35.52 2.00
N LEU A 31 -6.49 -34.64 1.39
CA LEU A 31 -7.94 -34.74 1.26
C LEU A 31 -8.31 -34.45 -0.20
N SER A 32 -9.46 -34.95 -0.66
CA SER A 32 -10.07 -34.48 -1.91
C SER A 32 -10.75 -33.12 -1.69
N GLU A 33 -11.00 -32.35 -2.75
CA GLU A 33 -11.73 -31.07 -2.64
C GLU A 33 -13.09 -31.24 -1.95
N GLN A 34 -13.84 -32.29 -2.31
CA GLN A 34 -15.12 -32.60 -1.68
C GLN A 34 -14.98 -32.84 -0.16
N ALA A 35 -13.94 -33.57 0.25
CA ALA A 35 -13.67 -33.84 1.66
C ALA A 35 -13.24 -32.57 2.43
N ILE A 36 -12.53 -31.64 1.77
CA ILE A 36 -12.19 -30.33 2.35
C ILE A 36 -13.46 -29.51 2.61
N ASP A 37 -14.38 -29.45 1.64
CA ASP A 37 -15.62 -28.70 1.78
C ASP A 37 -16.55 -29.27 2.85
N ASP A 38 -16.55 -30.59 3.03
CA ASP A 38 -17.33 -31.25 4.08
C ASP A 38 -16.68 -31.09 5.45
N MET A 39 -15.34 -31.11 5.53
CA MET A 39 -14.60 -30.82 6.75
C MET A 39 -14.73 -29.35 7.20
N ARG A 40 -14.76 -28.38 6.28
CA ARG A 40 -14.98 -26.95 6.61
C ARG A 40 -16.32 -26.69 7.30
N LYS A 41 -17.31 -27.55 7.06
CA LYS A 41 -18.63 -27.48 7.69
C LYS A 41 -18.69 -28.24 9.02
N ASN A 42 -17.64 -28.98 9.38
CA ASN A 42 -17.62 -29.77 10.60
C ASN A 42 -17.28 -28.88 11.80
N PRO A 43 -18.15 -28.79 12.83
CA PRO A 43 -17.94 -27.90 13.98
C PRO A 43 -16.74 -28.29 14.86
N ARG A 44 -16.08 -29.41 14.57
CA ARG A 44 -14.86 -29.85 15.25
C ARG A 44 -13.57 -29.43 14.52
N VAL A 45 -13.67 -28.80 13.35
CA VAL A 45 -12.55 -28.29 12.56
C VAL A 45 -12.55 -26.76 12.66
N ALA A 46 -11.52 -26.20 13.29
CA ALA A 46 -11.43 -24.76 13.49
C ALA A 46 -11.11 -24.00 12.19
N TYR A 47 -10.20 -24.53 11.39
CA TYR A 47 -9.82 -24.01 10.08
C TYR A 47 -9.13 -25.10 9.26
N ILE A 48 -9.10 -24.91 7.94
CA ILE A 48 -8.32 -25.72 7.00
C ILE A 48 -7.55 -24.75 6.13
N GLU A 49 -6.23 -24.90 6.15
CA GLU A 49 -5.30 -24.12 5.35
C GLU A 49 -4.57 -25.07 4.40
N ASP A 50 -4.24 -24.57 3.21
CA ASP A 50 -3.38 -25.30 2.29
C ASP A 50 -1.98 -25.45 2.88
N ASP A 51 -1.37 -26.61 2.69
CA ASP A 51 -0.02 -26.90 3.13
C ASP A 51 0.95 -26.12 2.25
N VAL A 52 1.32 -24.92 2.72
CA VAL A 52 2.18 -23.99 1.98
C VAL A 52 3.59 -24.54 1.84
N ILE A 53 4.16 -24.45 0.64
CA ILE A 53 5.54 -24.83 0.39
C ILE A 53 6.45 -23.76 1.01
N LEU A 54 7.19 -24.14 2.05
CA LEU A 54 8.26 -23.31 2.60
C LEU A 54 9.57 -23.64 1.87
N THR A 55 10.05 -22.71 1.04
CA THR A 55 11.34 -22.82 0.35
C THR A 55 12.47 -22.23 1.18
N ILE A 56 13.69 -22.73 1.01
CA ILE A 56 14.90 -22.08 1.54
C ILE A 56 15.11 -20.81 0.70
N ALA A 57 15.09 -19.63 1.32
CA ALA A 57 15.27 -18.36 0.64
C ALA A 57 16.71 -18.21 0.10
N THR A 58 16.88 -18.39 -1.21
CA THR A 58 17.78 -17.54 -2.01
C THR A 58 16.92 -16.41 -2.57
N ASP A 59 16.35 -15.61 -1.67
CA ASP A 59 15.42 -14.55 -2.04
C ASP A 59 16.23 -13.35 -2.55
N GLU A 60 16.15 -13.04 -3.84
CA GLU A 60 16.82 -11.91 -4.48
C GLU A 60 16.50 -10.60 -3.73
N TYR A 61 15.32 -10.49 -3.10
CA TYR A 61 14.92 -9.35 -2.28
C TYR A 61 15.74 -9.18 -1.00
N VAL A 62 16.24 -10.27 -0.41
CA VAL A 62 17.17 -10.20 0.75
C VAL A 62 18.46 -9.50 0.35
N ASN A 63 18.88 -9.65 -0.91
CA ASN A 63 20.03 -8.95 -1.47
C ASN A 63 19.67 -7.58 -2.06
N SER A 64 18.39 -7.23 -2.12
CA SER A 64 17.85 -6.03 -2.79
C SER A 64 16.99 -5.22 -1.82
N THR A 65 17.55 -4.92 -0.65
CA THR A 65 16.79 -4.32 0.46
C THR A 65 16.13 -2.99 0.09
N GLY A 66 16.73 -2.18 -0.78
CA GLY A 66 16.11 -0.94 -1.27
C GLY A 66 14.86 -1.19 -2.13
N VAL A 67 14.88 -2.25 -2.94
CA VAL A 67 13.74 -2.69 -3.77
C VAL A 67 12.60 -3.22 -2.90
N SER A 68 12.94 -4.01 -1.87
CA SER A 68 11.98 -4.50 -0.88
C SER A 68 11.38 -3.36 -0.05
N HIS A 69 12.22 -2.40 0.34
CA HIS A 69 11.83 -1.28 1.20
C HIS A 69 10.76 -0.38 0.58
N ILE A 70 10.78 -0.21 -0.74
CA ILE A 70 9.75 0.55 -1.47
C ILE A 70 8.55 -0.31 -1.88
N GLY A 71 8.51 -1.59 -1.52
CA GLY A 71 7.34 -2.47 -1.69
C GLY A 71 7.15 -3.08 -3.08
N CYS A 72 8.23 -3.24 -3.87
CA CYS A 72 8.16 -3.82 -5.21
C CYS A 72 7.62 -5.25 -5.27
N GLU A 73 7.67 -6.02 -4.17
CA GLU A 73 7.10 -7.36 -4.06
C GLU A 73 5.62 -7.36 -4.45
N ILE A 74 4.88 -6.31 -4.10
CA ILE A 74 3.47 -6.19 -4.46
C ILE A 74 3.31 -6.08 -5.97
N ALA A 75 4.03 -5.17 -6.62
CA ALA A 75 3.99 -5.03 -8.08
C ALA A 75 4.40 -6.33 -8.80
N HIS A 76 5.54 -6.91 -8.40
CA HIS A 76 6.08 -8.10 -9.04
C HIS A 76 5.18 -9.33 -8.84
N ASN A 77 4.53 -9.48 -7.69
CA ASN A 77 3.56 -10.57 -7.46
C ASN A 77 2.26 -10.39 -8.25
N ASN A 78 1.94 -9.16 -8.65
CA ASN A 78 0.86 -8.84 -9.59
C ASN A 78 1.28 -8.93 -11.06
N GLY A 79 2.50 -9.41 -11.35
CA GLY A 79 3.02 -9.51 -12.72
C GLY A 79 3.39 -8.16 -13.36
N ILE A 80 3.49 -7.10 -12.55
CA ILE A 80 3.90 -5.76 -12.99
C ILE A 80 5.40 -5.65 -12.76
N GLY A 81 6.17 -5.76 -13.83
CA GLY A 81 7.63 -5.71 -13.81
C GLY A 81 8.24 -4.69 -14.77
N GLY A 82 7.47 -3.78 -15.35
CA GLY A 82 7.96 -2.80 -16.33
C GLY A 82 7.95 -3.30 -17.79
N THR A 83 7.24 -4.40 -18.07
CA THR A 83 7.15 -4.97 -19.42
C THR A 83 6.69 -3.94 -20.44
N GLY A 84 7.45 -3.79 -21.53
CA GLY A 84 7.13 -2.87 -22.63
C GLY A 84 7.67 -1.45 -22.45
N VAL A 85 8.20 -1.12 -21.27
CA VAL A 85 8.76 0.21 -20.97
C VAL A 85 10.25 0.23 -21.30
N LYS A 86 10.73 1.32 -21.89
CA LYS A 86 12.14 1.56 -22.22
C LYS A 86 12.76 2.54 -21.23
N VAL A 87 13.85 2.10 -20.60
CA VAL A 87 14.59 2.91 -19.62
C VAL A 87 16.03 3.10 -20.08
N ALA A 88 16.47 4.36 -20.23
CA ALA A 88 17.84 4.71 -20.57
C ALA A 88 18.65 5.11 -19.33
N VAL A 89 19.82 4.49 -19.17
CA VAL A 89 20.81 4.80 -18.15
C VAL A 89 21.90 5.69 -18.76
N ILE A 90 21.81 7.00 -18.51
CA ILE A 90 22.81 7.98 -18.95
C ILE A 90 23.92 8.06 -17.89
N ASP A 91 25.00 7.31 -18.09
CA ASP A 91 26.02 7.07 -17.06
C ASP A 91 27.41 6.70 -17.65
N THR A 92 28.23 5.91 -16.94
CA THR A 92 29.52 5.38 -17.38
C THR A 92 29.42 4.25 -18.40
N GLY A 93 28.21 3.86 -18.82
CA GLY A 93 27.97 2.63 -19.57
C GLY A 93 27.60 1.46 -18.66
N VAL A 94 27.29 0.31 -19.26
CA VAL A 94 26.77 -0.87 -18.57
C VAL A 94 27.55 -2.10 -19.02
N ASP A 95 27.94 -2.96 -18.07
CA ASP A 95 28.34 -4.34 -18.36
C ASP A 95 27.09 -5.12 -18.75
N TYR A 96 26.67 -4.98 -20.02
CA TYR A 96 25.49 -5.66 -20.54
C TYR A 96 25.70 -7.18 -20.72
N THR A 97 26.89 -7.69 -20.39
CA THR A 97 27.18 -9.13 -20.35
C THR A 97 26.97 -9.72 -18.95
N HIS A 98 26.55 -8.90 -18.00
CA HIS A 98 26.22 -9.35 -16.65
C HIS A 98 25.05 -10.34 -16.68
N GLU A 99 25.17 -11.47 -15.98
CA GLU A 99 24.19 -12.56 -15.91
C GLU A 99 22.81 -12.17 -15.35
N ASP A 100 22.68 -10.93 -14.93
CA ASP A 100 21.53 -10.36 -14.24
C ASP A 100 21.00 -9.13 -14.97
N LEU A 101 21.54 -8.84 -16.15
CA LEU A 101 21.15 -7.70 -17.00
C LEU A 101 21.03 -8.08 -18.47
N ASP A 102 21.61 -9.20 -18.89
CA ASP A 102 21.79 -9.55 -20.30
C ASP A 102 20.46 -9.80 -21.02
N ALA A 103 19.44 -10.33 -20.33
CA ALA A 103 18.12 -10.52 -20.90
C ALA A 103 17.35 -9.20 -21.02
N ASN A 104 17.63 -8.23 -20.15
CA ASN A 104 16.95 -6.93 -20.13
C ASN A 104 17.62 -5.88 -21.04
N TYR A 105 18.92 -6.00 -21.31
CA TYR A 105 19.63 -5.09 -22.20
C TYR A 105 19.11 -5.15 -23.65
N LYS A 106 18.83 -3.98 -24.24
CA LYS A 106 18.32 -3.83 -25.62
C LYS A 106 19.15 -2.94 -26.54
N GLY A 107 20.27 -2.40 -26.06
CA GLY A 107 21.20 -1.62 -26.87
C GLY A 107 21.61 -0.32 -26.20
N GLY A 108 22.25 0.57 -26.97
CA GLY A 108 22.75 1.82 -26.43
C GLY A 108 23.76 2.51 -27.33
N TYR A 109 24.46 3.50 -26.78
CA TYR A 109 25.47 4.27 -27.50
C TYR A 109 26.52 4.85 -26.55
N ASP A 110 27.77 4.95 -27.02
CA ASP A 110 28.89 5.56 -26.31
C ASP A 110 29.26 6.91 -26.93
N PHE A 111 28.99 8.00 -26.21
CA PHE A 111 29.36 9.36 -26.62
C PHE A 111 30.78 9.78 -26.20
N VAL A 112 31.42 9.01 -25.32
CA VAL A 112 32.81 9.24 -24.89
C VAL A 112 33.78 8.82 -25.99
N PHE A 113 33.56 7.62 -26.56
CA PHE A 113 34.36 7.10 -27.68
C PHE A 113 33.68 7.28 -29.05
N ASN A 114 32.41 7.71 -29.05
CA ASN A 114 31.61 7.98 -30.25
C ASN A 114 31.41 6.74 -31.14
N ASP A 115 30.88 5.69 -30.54
CA ASP A 115 30.60 4.42 -31.19
C ASP A 115 29.36 3.74 -30.55
N PRO A 116 28.79 2.68 -31.17
CA PRO A 116 27.55 2.07 -30.69
C PRO A 116 27.73 1.07 -29.54
N ASP A 117 28.92 1.00 -28.92
CA ASP A 117 29.24 0.04 -27.85
C ASP A 117 29.38 0.74 -26.48
N PRO A 118 28.31 0.81 -25.66
CA PRO A 118 28.32 1.44 -24.34
C PRO A 118 28.91 0.54 -23.24
N PHE A 119 29.69 -0.49 -23.57
CA PHE A 119 30.23 -1.42 -22.60
C PHE A 119 31.10 -0.73 -21.54
N GLU A 120 30.90 -1.10 -20.28
CA GLU A 120 31.67 -0.62 -19.13
C GLU A 120 32.38 -1.78 -18.43
N ALA A 121 33.70 -1.65 -18.26
CA ALA A 121 34.57 -2.71 -17.76
C ALA A 121 35.30 -2.36 -16.45
N TYR A 122 35.18 -1.13 -15.96
CA TYR A 122 36.07 -0.59 -14.93
C TYR A 122 35.34 0.09 -13.76
N ASN A 123 34.44 1.04 -14.04
CA ASN A 123 33.88 1.93 -13.02
C ASN A 123 32.78 1.27 -12.18
N SER A 124 31.96 0.41 -12.79
CA SER A 124 30.76 -0.22 -12.20
C SER A 124 29.61 0.71 -11.84
N HIS A 125 29.74 2.04 -11.87
CA HIS A 125 28.66 2.93 -11.48
C HIS A 125 27.41 2.76 -12.36
N GLY A 126 27.52 2.87 -13.68
CA GLY A 126 26.37 2.66 -14.59
C GLY A 126 25.81 1.24 -14.55
N THR A 127 26.66 0.21 -14.43
CA THR A 127 26.23 -1.18 -14.21
C THR A 127 25.45 -1.33 -12.90
N HIS A 128 25.85 -0.64 -11.83
CA HIS A 128 25.18 -0.68 -10.53
C HIS A 128 23.81 0.00 -10.58
N VAL A 129 23.74 1.18 -11.20
CA VAL A 129 22.49 1.91 -11.45
C VAL A 129 21.53 1.05 -12.29
N ALA A 130 22.03 0.41 -13.35
CA ALA A 130 21.27 -0.50 -14.19
C ALA A 130 20.66 -1.66 -13.40
N GLY A 131 21.41 -2.30 -12.50
CA GLY A 131 20.89 -3.39 -11.68
C GLY A 131 19.82 -2.97 -10.68
N VAL A 132 19.88 -1.76 -10.12
CA VAL A 132 18.82 -1.26 -9.23
C VAL A 132 17.51 -1.11 -10.01
N ILE A 133 17.57 -0.73 -11.29
CA ILE A 133 16.39 -0.61 -12.15
C ILE A 133 15.91 -1.98 -12.61
N ALA A 134 16.81 -2.77 -13.19
CA ALA A 134 16.47 -3.83 -14.12
C ALA A 134 17.28 -5.12 -13.91
N ALA A 135 17.86 -5.34 -12.73
CA ALA A 135 18.36 -6.67 -12.43
C ALA A 135 17.23 -7.69 -12.57
N GLU A 136 17.54 -8.82 -13.19
CA GLU A 136 16.55 -9.82 -13.54
C GLU A 136 15.94 -10.45 -12.28
N ARG A 137 14.75 -11.02 -12.42
CA ARG A 137 14.16 -11.86 -11.38
C ARG A 137 14.34 -13.32 -11.80
N ASN A 138 15.54 -13.84 -11.63
CA ASN A 138 15.98 -15.12 -12.21
C ASN A 138 16.55 -16.11 -11.16
N ASN A 139 16.45 -15.77 -9.87
CA ASN A 139 17.02 -16.44 -8.68
C ASN A 139 18.55 -16.34 -8.56
N VAL A 140 19.16 -15.32 -9.15
CA VAL A 140 20.60 -15.04 -9.06
C VAL A 140 20.79 -13.63 -8.52
N GLY A 141 21.79 -13.43 -7.67
CA GLY A 141 22.20 -12.06 -7.32
C GLY A 141 21.15 -11.21 -6.60
N VAL A 142 20.63 -10.23 -7.32
CA VAL A 142 19.72 -9.16 -6.88
C VAL A 142 18.54 -9.07 -7.85
N VAL A 143 17.48 -8.36 -7.48
CA VAL A 143 16.34 -8.07 -8.37
C VAL A 143 16.18 -6.56 -8.47
N GLY A 144 15.93 -6.06 -9.68
CA GLY A 144 15.69 -4.64 -9.93
C GLY A 144 14.27 -4.22 -9.55
N VAL A 145 14.03 -2.92 -9.48
CA VAL A 145 12.68 -2.36 -9.23
C VAL A 145 11.70 -2.70 -10.36
N ALA A 146 12.16 -2.80 -11.60
CA ALA A 146 11.36 -3.12 -12.77
C ALA A 146 12.10 -4.18 -13.63
N PRO A 147 12.07 -5.46 -13.22
CA PRO A 147 12.93 -6.52 -13.74
C PRO A 147 12.58 -6.98 -15.18
N ASN A 148 11.60 -6.37 -15.84
CA ASN A 148 11.16 -6.69 -17.20
C ASN A 148 11.18 -5.49 -18.17
N VAL A 149 11.82 -4.39 -17.79
CA VAL A 149 12.02 -3.25 -18.70
C VAL A 149 12.99 -3.58 -19.83
N SER A 150 12.86 -2.84 -20.92
CA SER A 150 13.91 -2.76 -21.95
C SER A 150 14.97 -1.75 -21.51
N LEU A 151 16.12 -2.24 -21.05
CA LEU A 151 17.21 -1.41 -20.55
C LEU A 151 18.13 -0.96 -21.68
N TYR A 152 18.43 0.34 -21.73
CA TYR A 152 19.36 0.94 -22.69
C TYR A 152 20.52 1.64 -21.99
N ALA A 153 21.75 1.40 -22.45
CA ALA A 153 22.95 2.00 -21.87
C ALA A 153 23.44 3.19 -22.71
N VAL A 154 23.49 4.37 -22.12
CA VAL A 154 23.92 5.59 -22.81
C VAL A 154 25.14 6.14 -22.10
N ARG A 155 26.32 5.83 -22.63
CA ARG A 155 27.59 6.18 -21.98
C ARG A 155 27.98 7.62 -22.30
N VAL A 156 28.04 8.44 -21.26
CA VAL A 156 28.40 9.86 -21.33
C VAL A 156 29.48 10.25 -20.30
N LEU A 157 29.87 9.30 -19.44
CA LEU A 157 30.96 9.42 -18.49
C LEU A 157 32.07 8.43 -18.84
N ASP A 158 33.33 8.86 -18.72
CA ASP A 158 34.48 7.99 -18.90
C ASP A 158 34.67 7.01 -17.72
N SER A 159 35.67 6.14 -17.80
CA SER A 159 35.95 5.14 -16.76
C SER A 159 36.35 5.74 -15.41
N ALA A 160 36.71 7.02 -15.34
CA ALA A 160 36.96 7.75 -14.11
C ALA A 160 35.72 8.50 -13.59
N GLY A 161 34.57 8.39 -14.28
CA GLY A 161 33.30 9.02 -13.92
C GLY A 161 33.19 10.47 -14.38
N PHE A 162 34.05 10.93 -15.29
CA PHE A 162 34.01 12.30 -15.81
C PHE A 162 33.30 12.37 -17.15
N GLY A 163 32.46 13.38 -17.33
CA GLY A 163 31.81 13.67 -18.60
C GLY A 163 31.65 15.15 -18.84
N THR A 164 31.29 15.49 -20.09
CA THR A 164 31.04 16.87 -20.51
C THR A 164 29.55 17.10 -20.64
N ALA A 165 29.09 18.34 -20.41
CA ALA A 165 27.69 18.70 -20.64
C ALA A 165 27.25 18.40 -22.09
N SER A 166 28.14 18.50 -23.08
CA SER A 166 27.86 18.12 -24.47
C SER A 166 27.55 16.64 -24.64
N TRP A 167 28.26 15.73 -23.94
CA TRP A 167 27.96 14.30 -23.99
C TRP A 167 26.64 13.98 -23.30
N VAL A 168 26.36 14.62 -22.16
CA VAL A 168 25.08 14.45 -21.46
C VAL A 168 23.91 14.93 -22.34
N ILE A 169 24.04 16.10 -22.98
CA ILE A 169 23.02 16.61 -23.93
C ILE A 169 22.82 15.64 -25.09
N ALA A 170 23.89 15.10 -25.67
CA ALA A 170 23.79 14.12 -26.75
C ALA A 170 23.11 12.81 -26.30
N GLY A 171 23.35 12.38 -25.05
CA GLY A 171 22.65 11.24 -24.46
C GLY A 171 21.16 11.49 -24.26
N ILE A 172 20.78 12.68 -23.79
CA ILE A 172 19.37 13.09 -23.65
C ILE A 172 18.70 13.14 -25.03
N GLU A 173 19.36 13.73 -26.01
CA GLU A 173 18.88 13.79 -27.40
C GLU A 173 18.69 12.38 -27.99
N TRP A 174 19.64 11.48 -27.76
CA TRP A 174 19.53 10.08 -28.16
C TRP A 174 18.32 9.39 -27.53
N ALA A 175 18.05 9.64 -26.24
CA ALA A 175 16.91 9.05 -25.56
C ALA A 175 15.58 9.49 -26.19
N VAL A 176 15.44 10.77 -26.54
CA VAL A 176 14.27 11.29 -27.25
C VAL A 176 14.12 10.63 -28.62
N TYR A 177 15.18 10.58 -29.43
CA TYR A 177 15.11 10.01 -30.78
C TYR A 177 14.94 8.49 -30.85
N ASN A 178 15.13 7.79 -29.73
CA ASN A 178 14.91 6.34 -29.63
C ASN A 178 13.61 6.00 -28.87
N ASP A 179 12.76 7.00 -28.63
CA ASP A 179 11.47 6.88 -27.95
C ASP A 179 11.63 6.18 -26.58
N MET A 180 12.54 6.69 -25.75
CA MET A 180 12.68 6.24 -24.36
C MET A 180 11.54 6.80 -23.52
N ASP A 181 11.01 6.00 -22.61
CA ASP A 181 9.94 6.44 -21.69
C ASP A 181 10.54 7.13 -20.46
N VAL A 182 11.63 6.56 -19.92
CA VAL A 182 12.30 7.04 -18.70
C VAL A 182 13.80 7.16 -18.94
N VAL A 183 14.39 8.24 -18.45
CA VAL A 183 15.84 8.47 -18.41
C VAL A 183 16.26 8.65 -16.96
N VAL A 184 17.27 7.88 -16.54
CA VAL A 184 17.97 8.12 -15.26
C VAL A 184 19.34 8.77 -15.52
N MET A 185 19.64 9.81 -14.75
CA MET A 185 20.92 10.52 -14.77
C MET A 185 21.51 10.55 -13.36
N SER A 186 22.32 9.55 -13.02
CA SER A 186 23.00 9.43 -11.73
C SER A 186 24.31 10.22 -11.68
N LEU A 187 24.26 11.47 -12.18
CA LEU A 187 25.38 12.37 -12.37
C LEU A 187 24.98 13.81 -12.01
N GLY A 188 25.95 14.70 -11.83
CA GLY A 188 25.61 16.11 -11.67
C GLY A 188 26.78 17.07 -11.60
N THR A 189 26.44 18.36 -11.68
CA THR A 189 27.37 19.49 -11.59
C THR A 189 26.74 20.63 -10.79
N SER A 190 27.56 21.40 -10.09
CA SER A 190 27.12 22.63 -9.41
C SER A 190 26.97 23.83 -10.36
N VAL A 191 27.38 23.69 -11.62
CA VAL A 191 27.41 24.77 -12.60
C VAL A 191 26.17 24.73 -13.50
N TYR A 192 25.39 25.82 -13.49
CA TYR A 192 24.26 26.00 -14.39
C TYR A 192 24.70 26.00 -15.86
N SER A 193 23.91 25.38 -16.74
CA SER A 193 24.11 25.40 -18.18
C SER A 193 22.78 25.56 -18.91
N GLN A 194 22.62 26.68 -19.62
CA GLN A 194 21.40 26.96 -20.39
C GLN A 194 21.10 25.87 -21.41
N SER A 195 22.11 25.39 -22.14
CA SER A 195 21.91 24.36 -23.17
C SER A 195 21.51 23.01 -22.57
N LEU A 196 22.00 22.68 -21.37
CA LEU A 196 21.59 21.46 -20.67
C LEU A 196 20.15 21.59 -20.17
N ARG A 197 19.78 22.76 -19.62
CA ARG A 197 18.39 23.06 -19.23
C ARG A 197 17.44 22.88 -20.41
N ASP A 198 17.75 23.51 -21.55
CA ASP A 198 16.90 23.47 -22.73
C ASP A 198 16.77 22.05 -23.28
N ALA A 199 17.84 21.24 -23.23
CA ALA A 199 17.78 19.83 -23.58
C ALA A 199 16.86 19.03 -22.66
N CYS A 200 16.95 19.22 -21.34
CA CYS A 200 16.05 18.57 -20.38
C CYS A 200 14.59 19.00 -20.59
N CYS A 201 14.32 20.30 -20.79
CA CYS A 201 12.97 20.79 -21.04
C CYS A 201 12.39 20.22 -22.33
N ASN A 202 13.18 20.14 -23.41
CA ASN A 202 12.72 19.58 -24.68
C ASN A 202 12.46 18.07 -24.60
N ALA A 203 13.28 17.32 -23.85
CA ALA A 203 13.07 15.89 -23.65
C ALA A 203 11.81 15.61 -22.81
N SER A 204 11.61 16.37 -21.74
CA SER A 204 10.37 16.32 -20.95
C SER A 204 9.15 16.69 -21.80
N GLY A 205 9.22 17.76 -22.61
CA GLY A 205 8.15 18.14 -23.53
C GLY A 205 7.92 17.15 -24.68
N ALA A 206 8.84 16.22 -24.92
CA ALA A 206 8.68 15.10 -25.87
C ALA A 206 8.08 13.85 -25.21
N GLY A 207 7.71 13.91 -23.93
CA GLY A 207 7.10 12.80 -23.20
C GLY A 207 8.08 11.90 -22.44
N VAL A 208 9.38 12.25 -22.36
CA VAL A 208 10.37 11.46 -21.62
C VAL A 208 10.38 11.90 -20.15
N LEU A 209 10.21 10.96 -19.21
CA LEU A 209 10.40 11.26 -17.79
C LEU A 209 11.89 11.32 -17.46
N LEU A 210 12.35 12.44 -16.90
CA LEU A 210 13.75 12.63 -16.51
C LEU A 210 13.90 12.53 -14.99
N VAL A 211 14.71 11.58 -14.52
CA VAL A 211 15.02 11.37 -13.11
C VAL A 211 16.51 11.56 -12.89
N ALA A 212 16.91 12.34 -11.88
CA ALA A 212 18.33 12.59 -11.61
C ALA A 212 18.67 12.59 -10.12
N ALA A 213 19.90 12.20 -9.84
CA ALA A 213 20.47 12.26 -8.50
C ALA A 213 20.57 13.72 -8.02
N ALA A 214 20.04 14.02 -6.84
CA ALA A 214 20.06 15.38 -6.31
C ALA A 214 21.48 15.90 -6.00
N GLY A 215 22.46 15.00 -5.81
CA GLY A 215 23.84 15.31 -5.48
C GLY A 215 24.28 14.69 -4.15
N ASN A 216 25.58 14.76 -3.82
CA ASN A 216 26.15 14.13 -2.62
C ASN A 216 26.94 15.14 -1.76
N THR A 217 26.43 16.36 -1.64
CA THR A 217 27.02 17.42 -0.80
C THR A 217 26.24 17.53 0.50
N TYR A 218 26.86 17.25 1.64
CA TYR A 218 26.24 17.29 2.98
C TYR A 218 25.50 18.60 3.23
N GLY A 219 24.16 18.58 3.21
CA GLY A 219 23.31 19.78 3.37
C GLY A 219 23.58 20.88 2.34
N GLY A 220 24.20 20.53 1.21
CA GLY A 220 24.46 21.43 0.10
C GLY A 220 23.23 21.61 -0.78
N ASN A 221 23.41 22.36 -1.86
CA ASN A 221 22.37 22.57 -2.86
C ASN A 221 22.18 21.34 -3.76
N VAL A 222 20.96 21.14 -4.25
CA VAL A 222 20.67 20.23 -5.36
C VAL A 222 21.51 20.61 -6.59
N THR A 223 22.11 19.62 -7.27
CA THR A 223 22.96 19.82 -8.44
C THR A 223 22.18 19.72 -9.76
N TYR A 224 22.75 20.25 -10.84
CA TYR A 224 22.20 20.10 -12.18
C TYR A 224 22.62 18.76 -12.80
N PRO A 225 21.74 18.04 -13.53
CA PRO A 225 20.45 18.52 -14.04
C PRO A 225 19.25 18.37 -13.10
N ALA A 226 19.38 17.66 -11.96
CA ALA A 226 18.27 17.44 -11.01
C ALA A 226 17.58 18.74 -10.55
N ARG A 227 18.33 19.84 -10.47
CA ARG A 227 17.79 21.15 -10.09
C ARG A 227 16.90 21.83 -11.15
N TYR A 228 16.80 21.31 -12.37
CA TYR A 228 15.89 21.87 -13.38
C TYR A 228 14.46 21.37 -13.15
N ASP A 229 13.46 22.26 -13.20
CA ASP A 229 12.04 21.91 -12.97
C ASP A 229 11.53 20.74 -13.83
N SER A 230 12.10 20.54 -15.03
CA SER A 230 11.75 19.44 -15.94
C SER A 230 12.40 18.09 -15.57
N VAL A 231 13.08 18.00 -14.43
CA VAL A 231 13.80 16.81 -13.97
C VAL A 231 13.41 16.52 -12.52
N MET A 232 13.06 15.27 -12.23
CA MET A 232 12.77 14.84 -10.87
C MET A 232 14.07 14.67 -10.08
N ALA A 233 14.26 15.49 -9.05
CA ALA A 233 15.41 15.40 -8.16
C ALA A 233 15.18 14.38 -7.05
N VAL A 234 16.07 13.40 -6.95
CA VAL A 234 15.95 12.31 -5.97
C VAL A 234 17.01 12.42 -4.87
N THR A 235 16.55 12.54 -3.63
CA THR A 235 17.39 12.50 -2.43
C THR A 235 17.54 11.06 -1.90
N ALA A 236 18.62 10.79 -1.16
CA ALA A 236 18.88 9.46 -0.60
C ALA A 236 18.47 9.37 0.86
N THR A 237 17.92 8.21 1.25
CA THR A 237 17.66 7.82 2.64
C THR A 237 18.58 6.68 3.10
N TYR A 238 18.74 6.59 4.41
CA TYR A 238 19.20 5.38 5.09
C TYR A 238 18.07 4.33 5.15
N PRO A 239 18.37 3.06 5.50
CA PRO A 239 17.35 2.02 5.66
C PRO A 239 16.30 2.30 6.76
N ASP A 240 16.51 3.29 7.62
CA ASP A 240 15.58 3.73 8.66
C ASP A 240 14.81 5.01 8.28
N ASP A 241 14.74 5.31 6.97
CA ASP A 241 14.08 6.46 6.35
C ASP A 241 14.63 7.84 6.71
N ASN A 242 15.65 7.91 7.57
CA ASN A 242 16.35 9.16 7.80
C ASN A 242 17.08 9.61 6.54
N ARG A 243 17.03 10.92 6.22
CA ARG A 243 17.80 11.49 5.10
C ARG A 243 19.27 11.12 5.25
N ALA A 244 19.85 10.58 4.18
CA ALA A 244 21.28 10.30 4.14
C ALA A 244 22.07 11.58 4.37
N SER A 245 23.10 11.51 5.22
CA SER A 245 23.91 12.67 5.57
C SER A 245 24.56 13.34 4.36
N LEU A 246 24.89 12.56 3.34
CA LEU A 246 25.44 13.02 2.06
C LEU A 246 24.46 13.82 1.21
N SER A 247 23.15 13.68 1.44
CA SER A 247 22.13 14.26 0.57
C SER A 247 22.02 15.78 0.72
N PRO A 248 21.73 16.50 -0.37
CA PRO A 248 21.43 17.92 -0.36
C PRO A 248 20.07 18.19 0.29
N ILE A 249 19.81 19.48 0.52
CA ILE A 249 18.52 20.02 0.96
C ILE A 249 18.16 21.14 -0.02
N GLY A 250 16.91 21.19 -0.45
CA GLY A 250 16.41 22.27 -1.27
C GLY A 250 15.00 22.02 -1.76
N GLN A 251 14.29 23.11 -2.09
CA GLN A 251 12.93 23.08 -2.64
C GLN A 251 12.82 22.29 -3.95
N GLU A 252 13.95 22.06 -4.63
CA GLU A 252 14.02 21.29 -5.85
C GLU A 252 13.98 19.78 -5.60
N VAL A 253 14.21 19.29 -4.37
CA VAL A 253 14.01 17.88 -4.01
C VAL A 253 12.55 17.52 -4.24
N GLU A 254 12.32 16.41 -4.95
CA GLU A 254 10.97 15.98 -5.32
C GLU A 254 10.59 14.64 -4.70
N LEU A 255 11.51 13.68 -4.65
CA LEU A 255 11.27 12.40 -3.99
C LEU A 255 12.52 11.94 -3.22
N ALA A 256 12.29 11.12 -2.22
CA ALA A 256 13.30 10.37 -1.52
C ALA A 256 13.28 8.90 -1.92
N ALA A 257 14.43 8.25 -1.93
CA ALA A 257 14.54 6.81 -2.16
C ALA A 257 15.75 6.19 -1.44
N PRO A 258 15.78 4.86 -1.26
CA PRO A 258 16.91 4.18 -0.64
C PRO A 258 18.21 4.45 -1.39
N GLY A 259 19.19 5.04 -0.72
CA GLY A 259 20.46 5.42 -1.35
C GLY A 259 21.70 5.08 -0.55
N VAL A 260 21.59 4.45 0.62
CA VAL A 260 22.74 4.02 1.42
C VAL A 260 22.84 2.51 1.50
N ASN A 261 24.06 2.00 1.33
CA ASN A 261 24.41 0.58 1.35
C ASN A 261 23.60 -0.27 0.36
N ILE A 262 23.33 0.28 -0.83
CA ILE A 262 22.52 -0.38 -1.86
C ILE A 262 23.37 -1.41 -2.60
N ARG A 263 22.99 -2.68 -2.50
CA ARG A 263 23.63 -3.78 -3.22
C ARG A 263 23.02 -3.89 -4.62
N SER A 264 23.88 -4.00 -5.64
CA SER A 264 23.48 -4.19 -7.04
C SER A 264 24.63 -4.80 -7.85
N THR A 265 24.42 -4.99 -9.15
CA THR A 265 25.37 -5.52 -10.14
C THR A 265 26.63 -4.65 -10.28
N PHE A 266 27.77 -5.28 -10.56
CA PHE A 266 29.09 -4.67 -10.75
C PHE A 266 29.73 -5.26 -12.02
N VAL A 267 30.71 -4.57 -12.61
CA VAL A 267 31.39 -5.11 -13.81
C VAL A 267 32.10 -6.44 -13.51
N GLY A 268 32.20 -7.29 -14.52
CA GLY A 268 32.86 -8.59 -14.43
C GLY A 268 31.92 -9.78 -14.63
N GLY A 269 30.76 -9.57 -15.26
CA GLY A 269 29.82 -10.62 -15.69
C GLY A 269 28.94 -11.24 -14.59
N SER A 270 29.46 -11.44 -13.38
CA SER A 270 28.72 -12.08 -12.27
C SER A 270 29.09 -11.46 -10.91
N SER A 271 29.36 -10.15 -10.88
CA SER A 271 29.89 -9.46 -9.70
C SER A 271 28.84 -8.55 -9.07
N TYR A 272 28.83 -8.45 -7.75
CA TYR A 272 27.86 -7.66 -7.00
C TYR A 272 28.54 -6.87 -5.89
N GLY A 273 28.08 -5.65 -5.64
CA GLY A 273 28.69 -4.77 -4.65
C GLY A 273 27.73 -3.72 -4.10
N ASN A 274 28.17 -3.04 -3.04
CA ASN A 274 27.38 -2.04 -2.35
C ASN A 274 27.92 -0.64 -2.66
N LEU A 275 27.04 0.27 -3.10
CA LEU A 275 27.34 1.70 -3.28
C LEU A 275 26.40 2.55 -2.43
N SER A 276 26.71 3.84 -2.29
CA SER A 276 25.90 4.80 -1.55
C SER A 276 25.96 6.17 -2.19
N GLY A 277 24.79 6.80 -2.34
CA GLY A 277 24.63 8.11 -2.93
C GLY A 277 23.21 8.34 -3.43
N THR A 278 22.89 9.59 -3.76
CA THR A 278 21.67 9.90 -4.52
C THR A 278 21.65 9.24 -5.90
N SER A 279 22.82 8.89 -6.43
CA SER A 279 23.00 8.04 -7.60
C SER A 279 22.38 6.65 -7.49
N GLN A 280 22.26 6.11 -6.28
CA GLN A 280 21.59 4.82 -6.01
C GLN A 280 20.12 5.01 -5.64
N ALA A 281 19.71 6.20 -5.20
CA ALA A 281 18.32 6.54 -4.93
C ALA A 281 17.54 6.78 -6.24
N ALA A 282 18.09 7.58 -7.16
CA ALA A 282 17.48 7.89 -8.46
C ALA A 282 16.97 6.67 -9.26
N PRO A 283 17.73 5.56 -9.40
CA PRO A 283 17.24 4.37 -10.12
C PRO A 283 16.03 3.69 -9.46
N HIS A 284 15.81 3.84 -8.15
CA HIS A 284 14.59 3.31 -7.53
C HIS A 284 13.35 4.06 -8.06
N VAL A 285 13.42 5.40 -8.13
CA VAL A 285 12.34 6.23 -8.69
C VAL A 285 12.12 5.96 -10.18
N ALA A 286 13.21 5.83 -10.96
CA ALA A 286 13.12 5.51 -12.38
C ALA A 286 12.50 4.12 -12.63
N GLY A 287 12.82 3.13 -11.78
CA GLY A 287 12.17 1.82 -11.82
C GLY A 287 10.69 1.89 -11.48
N THR A 288 10.30 2.61 -10.42
CA THR A 288 8.89 2.76 -10.03
C THR A 288 8.09 3.48 -11.12
N ALA A 289 8.68 4.47 -11.78
CA ALA A 289 8.08 5.10 -12.96
C ALA A 289 7.77 4.06 -14.06
N ALA A 290 8.71 3.15 -14.33
CA ALA A 290 8.50 2.09 -15.30
C ALA A 290 7.41 1.09 -14.87
N LEU A 291 7.30 0.78 -13.57
CA LEU A 291 6.20 -0.02 -13.06
C LEU A 291 4.85 0.67 -13.31
N ILE A 292 4.73 1.97 -13.00
CA ILE A 292 3.52 2.79 -13.22
C ILE A 292 3.13 2.80 -14.71
N ILE A 293 4.08 3.05 -15.60
CA ILE A 293 3.82 3.05 -17.05
C ILE A 293 3.31 1.67 -17.50
N SER A 294 3.89 0.59 -16.98
CA SER A 294 3.49 -0.78 -17.33
C SER A 294 2.18 -1.25 -16.68
N SER A 295 1.65 -0.53 -15.69
CA SER A 295 0.42 -0.89 -14.97
C SER A 295 -0.83 -0.18 -15.51
N ASN A 296 -0.79 0.31 -16.74
CA ASN A 296 -1.92 0.97 -17.42
C ASN A 296 -2.29 2.34 -16.81
N LEU A 297 -1.32 3.26 -16.80
CA LEU A 297 -1.46 4.65 -16.35
C LEU A 297 -2.69 5.37 -16.95
N SER A 298 -3.44 6.05 -16.09
CA SER A 298 -4.53 6.96 -16.45
C SER A 298 -4.04 8.40 -16.57
N ASP A 299 -4.82 9.23 -17.26
CA ASP A 299 -4.68 10.70 -17.22
C ASP A 299 -5.10 11.17 -15.83
N VAL A 300 -4.14 11.56 -15.00
CA VAL A 300 -4.37 11.92 -13.57
C VAL A 300 -4.52 13.42 -13.37
N ASN A 301 -4.23 14.22 -14.39
CA ASN A 301 -4.36 15.67 -14.35
C ASN A 301 -5.58 16.19 -15.16
N ASP A 302 -6.32 15.30 -15.82
CA ASP A 302 -7.50 15.56 -16.64
C ASP A 302 -7.23 16.52 -17.83
N ASP A 303 -5.99 16.55 -18.36
CA ASP A 303 -5.61 17.40 -19.50
C ASP A 303 -5.94 16.79 -20.87
N GLY A 304 -6.37 15.53 -20.88
CA GLY A 304 -6.74 14.75 -22.06
C GLY A 304 -5.59 13.97 -22.70
N VAL A 305 -4.40 13.93 -22.09
CA VAL A 305 -3.19 13.32 -22.64
C VAL A 305 -2.40 12.55 -21.58
N VAL A 306 -2.40 11.22 -21.64
CA VAL A 306 -1.53 10.37 -20.81
C VAL A 306 -0.06 10.54 -21.22
N ASN A 307 0.77 11.12 -20.36
CA ASN A 307 2.17 11.43 -20.61
C ASN A 307 3.07 11.32 -19.36
N ASN A 308 4.32 11.79 -19.46
CA ASN A 308 5.30 11.75 -18.37
C ASN A 308 4.89 12.58 -17.13
N GLU A 309 4.10 13.63 -17.30
CA GLU A 309 3.58 14.42 -16.18
C GLU A 309 2.60 13.59 -15.34
N ASP A 310 1.79 12.72 -15.96
CA ASP A 310 0.91 11.81 -15.21
C ASP A 310 1.72 10.81 -14.39
N VAL A 311 2.80 10.27 -14.96
CA VAL A 311 3.74 9.40 -14.22
C VAL A 311 4.33 10.15 -13.03
N ARG A 312 4.77 11.40 -13.26
CA ARG A 312 5.36 12.26 -12.24
C ARG A 312 4.38 12.54 -11.09
N LEU A 313 3.15 12.92 -11.41
CA LEU A 313 2.09 13.18 -10.44
C LEU A 313 1.70 11.91 -9.68
N GLN A 314 1.61 10.77 -10.36
CA GLN A 314 1.34 9.48 -9.73
C GLN A 314 2.45 9.14 -8.72
N LEU A 315 3.72 9.27 -9.09
CA LEU A 315 4.87 9.06 -8.19
C LEU A 315 4.81 9.98 -6.95
N GLN A 316 4.49 11.25 -7.13
CA GLN A 316 4.35 12.22 -6.03
C GLN A 316 3.18 11.84 -5.09
N SER A 317 2.04 11.45 -5.66
CA SER A 317 0.83 11.14 -4.89
C SER A 317 0.94 9.84 -4.08
N MET A 318 1.74 8.89 -4.58
CA MET A 318 1.97 7.60 -3.93
C MET A 318 3.06 7.66 -2.88
N ALA A 319 3.89 8.71 -2.87
CA ALA A 319 5.02 8.81 -1.96
C ALA A 319 4.56 8.73 -0.49
N GLN A 320 5.29 7.95 0.30
CA GLN A 320 5.12 7.94 1.75
C GLN A 320 5.73 9.24 2.30
N ASP A 321 4.86 10.13 2.76
CA ASP A 321 5.25 11.40 3.37
C ASP A 321 6.22 11.19 4.55
N LEU A 322 7.36 11.89 4.52
CA LEU A 322 8.41 11.83 5.53
C LEU A 322 8.80 13.25 5.92
N GLY A 323 8.96 13.50 7.23
CA GLY A 323 9.37 14.82 7.71
C GLY A 323 8.17 15.72 8.02
N ASP A 324 8.18 16.94 7.47
CA ASP A 324 7.08 17.90 7.67
C ASP A 324 5.94 17.54 6.71
N PRO A 325 4.65 17.61 7.12
CA PRO A 325 3.55 17.18 6.27
C PRO A 325 3.50 17.86 4.89
N GLY A 326 3.36 17.06 3.84
CA GLY A 326 3.37 17.51 2.45
C GLY A 326 4.77 17.72 1.90
N LYS A 327 4.91 18.45 0.78
CA LYS A 327 6.22 18.63 0.16
C LYS A 327 7.15 19.46 1.05
N ASP A 328 8.33 18.92 1.35
CA ASP A 328 9.39 19.60 2.11
C ASP A 328 10.77 19.59 1.40
N ASP A 329 11.71 20.40 1.89
CA ASP A 329 13.04 20.59 1.27
C ASP A 329 14.03 19.43 1.55
N VAL A 330 13.67 18.49 2.42
CA VAL A 330 14.48 17.37 2.89
C VAL A 330 14.14 16.09 2.13
N TYR A 331 12.85 15.75 2.01
CA TYR A 331 12.36 14.51 1.40
C TYR A 331 11.52 14.75 0.13
N GLY A 332 11.22 16.00 -0.23
CA GLY A 332 10.31 16.28 -1.33
C GLY A 332 8.89 15.87 -0.94
N TYR A 333 8.20 15.11 -1.78
CA TYR A 333 6.89 14.52 -1.48
C TYR A 333 6.98 13.28 -0.57
N GLY A 334 8.19 12.80 -0.25
CA GLY A 334 8.41 11.65 0.61
C GLY A 334 9.14 10.50 -0.08
N LEU A 335 9.18 9.35 0.58
CA LEU A 335 9.80 8.12 0.07
C LEU A 335 8.95 7.53 -1.08
N VAL A 336 9.58 7.24 -2.21
CA VAL A 336 8.91 6.60 -3.35
C VAL A 336 8.28 5.26 -2.94
N ASP A 337 7.04 5.02 -3.39
CA ASP A 337 6.27 3.82 -3.10
C ASP A 337 5.99 3.04 -4.40
N ALA A 338 6.41 1.78 -4.46
CA ALA A 338 6.27 0.88 -5.59
C ALA A 338 5.17 -0.18 -5.41
N ARG A 339 4.28 -0.02 -4.42
CA ARG A 339 3.15 -0.94 -4.15
C ARG A 339 2.01 -0.77 -5.16
N ILE A 340 2.33 -1.00 -6.43
CA ILE A 340 1.42 -0.87 -7.56
C ILE A 340 0.65 -2.17 -7.74
N THR A 341 -0.66 -2.09 -7.96
CA THR A 341 -1.54 -3.22 -8.25
C THR A 341 -2.21 -3.03 -9.61
N ALA A 342 -2.60 -4.13 -10.25
CA ALA A 342 -3.11 -4.11 -11.63
C ALA A 342 -4.51 -3.46 -11.77
N ASP A 343 -5.20 -3.14 -10.67
CA ASP A 343 -6.58 -2.67 -10.68
C ASP A 343 -6.83 -1.52 -9.69
N ALA A 344 -6.67 -0.29 -10.18
CA ALA A 344 -7.24 0.92 -9.60
C ALA A 344 -8.36 1.51 -10.48
N THR A 345 -9.04 0.70 -11.31
CA THR A 345 -10.14 1.18 -12.20
C THR A 345 -11.44 0.38 -12.11
N SER A 346 -11.44 -0.82 -11.54
CA SER A 346 -12.67 -1.58 -11.26
C SER A 346 -13.04 -1.44 -9.79
N CYS A 347 -14.34 -1.31 -9.51
CA CYS A 347 -14.84 -1.42 -8.15
C CYS A 347 -15.68 -2.69 -8.04
N ASP A 348 -15.14 -3.70 -7.35
CA ASP A 348 -15.74 -5.05 -7.29
C ASP A 348 -17.14 -5.08 -6.69
N CYS A 349 -17.54 -4.02 -5.99
CA CYS A 349 -18.87 -3.87 -5.43
C CYS A 349 -19.84 -2.99 -6.23
N GLY A 350 -19.45 -2.53 -7.43
CA GLY A 350 -20.31 -1.75 -8.34
C GLY A 350 -20.71 -0.38 -7.79
N GLY A 351 -19.98 0.14 -6.81
CA GLY A 351 -20.24 1.42 -6.16
C GLY A 351 -19.01 2.33 -6.17
N ILE A 352 -18.65 2.84 -5.00
CA ILE A 352 -17.45 3.64 -4.77
C ILE A 352 -16.43 2.75 -4.06
N CYS A 353 -15.20 2.71 -4.54
CA CYS A 353 -14.12 2.00 -3.89
C CYS A 353 -13.13 2.99 -3.28
N VAL A 354 -12.63 2.67 -2.09
CA VAL A 354 -11.77 3.53 -1.29
C VAL A 354 -10.50 2.76 -0.95
N SER A 355 -9.34 3.38 -1.15
CA SER A 355 -8.04 2.95 -0.65
C SER A 355 -7.48 4.01 0.32
N THR A 356 -6.37 3.70 0.99
CA THR A 356 -5.71 4.64 1.92
C THR A 356 -5.19 5.92 1.26
N SER A 357 -5.17 5.98 -0.08
CA SER A 357 -4.68 7.13 -0.86
C SER A 357 -5.80 7.93 -1.56
N GLY A 358 -7.03 7.44 -1.58
CA GLY A 358 -8.10 8.07 -2.36
C GLY A 358 -9.29 7.15 -2.64
N TRP A 359 -10.12 7.53 -3.60
CA TRP A 359 -11.33 6.80 -3.96
C TRP A 359 -11.63 6.88 -5.47
N TRP A 360 -12.41 5.92 -5.99
CA TRP A 360 -12.89 5.92 -7.37
C TRP A 360 -14.27 5.28 -7.47
N ARG A 361 -14.96 5.58 -8.56
CA ARG A 361 -16.21 4.90 -8.94
C ARG A 361 -15.89 3.78 -9.92
N ASP A 362 -16.75 2.77 -10.00
CA ASP A 362 -16.58 1.70 -10.99
C ASP A 362 -16.42 2.27 -12.41
N GLY A 363 -15.31 1.93 -13.09
CA GLY A 363 -14.95 2.46 -14.41
C GLY A 363 -14.64 3.97 -14.43
N GLY A 364 -14.49 4.60 -13.28
CA GLY A 364 -14.17 6.02 -13.11
C GLY A 364 -12.69 6.25 -12.76
N ALA A 365 -12.25 7.50 -12.92
CA ALA A 365 -10.90 7.93 -12.56
C ALA A 365 -10.68 7.90 -11.04
N PHE A 366 -9.41 7.72 -10.63
CA PHE A 366 -8.99 7.76 -9.23
C PHE A 366 -8.90 9.19 -8.71
N ASN A 367 -9.46 9.43 -7.51
CA ASN A 367 -9.50 10.73 -6.85
C ASN A 367 -8.67 10.64 -5.57
N ALA A 368 -7.46 11.21 -5.58
CA ALA A 368 -6.58 11.23 -4.42
C ALA A 368 -7.18 12.07 -3.27
N SER A 369 -7.06 11.62 -2.03
CA SER A 369 -7.55 12.32 -0.85
C SER A 369 -6.83 11.88 0.42
N GLY A 370 -6.48 12.83 1.29
CA GLY A 370 -5.93 12.54 2.63
C GLY A 370 -6.98 12.06 3.64
N THR A 371 -8.27 12.22 3.33
CA THR A 371 -9.41 11.67 4.09
C THR A 371 -10.31 10.92 3.10
N PRO A 372 -9.87 9.76 2.61
CA PRO A 372 -10.48 9.12 1.46
C PRO A 372 -11.85 8.49 1.77
N VAL A 373 -12.11 8.01 2.99
CA VAL A 373 -13.44 7.52 3.37
C VAL A 373 -14.42 8.68 3.46
N GLN A 374 -14.05 9.81 4.09
CA GLN A 374 -14.90 11.00 4.14
C GLN A 374 -15.21 11.53 2.73
N ALA A 375 -14.19 11.65 1.87
CA ALA A 375 -14.37 12.17 0.52
C ALA A 375 -15.32 11.28 -0.33
N ALA A 376 -15.24 9.96 -0.14
CA ALA A 376 -16.18 9.02 -0.76
C ALA A 376 -17.61 9.20 -0.22
N VAL A 377 -17.78 9.38 1.09
CA VAL A 377 -19.08 9.65 1.73
C VAL A 377 -19.72 10.94 1.21
N ASP A 378 -18.94 12.02 1.13
CA ASP A 378 -19.40 13.32 0.62
C ASP A 378 -19.88 13.23 -0.83
N THR A 379 -19.20 12.40 -1.63
CA THR A 379 -19.48 12.22 -3.06
C THR A 379 -20.58 11.19 -3.35
N ALA A 380 -20.86 10.30 -2.40
CA ALA A 380 -21.87 9.26 -2.57
C ALA A 380 -23.27 9.85 -2.73
N THR A 381 -24.10 9.18 -3.53
CA THR A 381 -25.53 9.43 -3.65
C THR A 381 -26.34 8.40 -2.85
N ALA A 382 -27.56 8.75 -2.47
CA ALA A 382 -28.40 7.88 -1.65
C ALA A 382 -28.61 6.50 -2.31
N GLY A 383 -28.41 5.42 -1.56
CA GLY A 383 -28.48 4.04 -2.05
C GLY A 383 -27.15 3.46 -2.52
N GLU A 384 -26.08 4.24 -2.59
CA GLU A 384 -24.77 3.74 -3.03
C GLU A 384 -24.06 2.93 -1.95
N THR A 385 -23.20 2.03 -2.43
CA THR A 385 -22.28 1.25 -1.60
C THR A 385 -20.87 1.81 -1.74
N ILE A 386 -20.23 2.11 -0.61
CA ILE A 386 -18.83 2.48 -0.47
C ILE A 386 -18.09 1.25 0.06
N CYS A 387 -17.12 0.77 -0.70
CA CYS A 387 -16.31 -0.40 -0.39
C CYS A 387 -14.90 0.03 -0.07
N VAL A 388 -14.51 -0.21 1.18
CA VAL A 388 -13.24 0.24 1.71
C VAL A 388 -12.27 -0.93 1.70
N LYS A 389 -11.19 -0.79 0.92
CA LYS A 389 -10.12 -1.77 0.82
C LYS A 389 -9.37 -1.89 2.13
N ASN A 390 -8.62 -2.97 2.30
CA ASN A 390 -7.77 -3.17 3.47
C ASN A 390 -6.77 -2.01 3.64
N GLY A 391 -6.54 -1.62 4.89
CA GLY A 391 -5.66 -0.51 5.22
C GLY A 391 -6.00 0.16 6.54
N SER A 392 -5.17 1.13 6.91
CA SER A 392 -5.37 2.01 8.06
C SER A 392 -5.69 3.41 7.57
N TYR A 393 -6.84 3.92 7.96
CA TYR A 393 -7.40 5.21 7.58
C TYR A 393 -7.38 6.11 8.80
N PHE A 394 -6.81 7.31 8.69
CA PHE A 394 -6.69 8.24 9.81
C PHE A 394 -7.57 9.47 9.56
N GLU A 395 -8.85 9.36 9.93
CA GLU A 395 -9.88 10.35 9.65
C GLU A 395 -11.06 10.21 10.63
N ASN A 396 -11.90 11.25 10.69
CA ASN A 396 -13.21 11.24 11.36
C ASN A 396 -14.26 11.35 10.26
N VAL A 397 -15.27 10.48 10.27
CA VAL A 397 -16.20 10.29 9.16
C VAL A 397 -17.62 10.72 9.54
N ASP A 398 -18.10 11.79 8.91
CA ASP A 398 -19.44 12.34 9.04
C ASP A 398 -20.37 11.76 7.96
N VAL A 399 -21.33 10.94 8.38
CA VAL A 399 -22.33 10.31 7.52
C VAL A 399 -23.65 11.04 7.64
N ALA A 400 -23.79 12.08 6.81
CA ALA A 400 -24.96 12.97 6.76
C ALA A 400 -25.93 12.67 5.61
N ARG A 401 -25.73 11.57 4.88
CA ARG A 401 -26.56 11.19 3.73
C ARG A 401 -27.25 9.85 3.95
N ASP A 402 -28.56 9.85 3.74
CA ASP A 402 -29.39 8.67 3.97
C ASP A 402 -29.08 7.53 2.99
N HIS A 403 -29.42 6.31 3.40
CA HIS A 403 -29.37 5.11 2.56
C HIS A 403 -27.98 4.74 2.03
N LEU A 404 -26.90 5.17 2.69
CA LEU A 404 -25.55 4.74 2.32
C LEU A 404 -25.23 3.37 2.92
N THR A 405 -24.49 2.55 2.17
CA THR A 405 -23.83 1.35 2.71
C THR A 405 -22.33 1.56 2.68
N ILE A 406 -21.69 1.60 3.83
CA ILE A 406 -20.24 1.73 3.97
C ILE A 406 -19.73 0.40 4.51
N ARG A 407 -18.93 -0.32 3.75
CA ARG A 407 -18.47 -1.66 4.13
C ARG A 407 -17.01 -1.88 3.84
N SER A 408 -16.35 -2.59 4.74
CA SER A 408 -15.01 -3.12 4.51
C SER A 408 -15.05 -4.34 3.58
N GLU A 409 -14.05 -4.47 2.70
CA GLU A 409 -13.86 -5.67 1.88
C GLU A 409 -13.06 -6.77 2.58
N ALA A 410 -12.29 -6.40 3.61
CA ALA A 410 -11.34 -7.31 4.28
C ALA A 410 -11.71 -7.61 5.75
N GLY A 411 -12.82 -7.05 6.25
CA GLY A 411 -13.26 -7.19 7.62
C GLY A 411 -12.49 -6.34 8.64
N SER A 412 -12.92 -6.42 9.90
CA SER A 412 -12.59 -5.41 10.93
C SER A 412 -11.17 -5.48 11.48
N VAL A 413 -10.45 -6.56 11.19
CA VAL A 413 -9.03 -6.72 11.54
C VAL A 413 -8.12 -6.04 10.51
N SER A 414 -8.57 -5.97 9.26
CA SER A 414 -7.74 -5.53 8.13
C SER A 414 -8.11 -4.16 7.58
N THR A 415 -9.28 -3.63 7.94
CA THR A 415 -9.72 -2.28 7.55
C THR A 415 -10.01 -1.49 8.81
N ILE A 416 -9.06 -0.63 9.19
CA ILE A 416 -9.07 0.11 10.45
C ILE A 416 -9.28 1.59 10.15
N VAL A 417 -10.30 2.20 10.73
CA VAL A 417 -10.50 3.64 10.73
C VAL A 417 -10.17 4.17 12.14
N GLN A 418 -9.19 5.06 12.22
CA GLN A 418 -8.73 5.62 13.46
C GLN A 418 -8.99 7.13 13.48
N ALA A 419 -9.60 7.62 14.56
CA ALA A 419 -9.94 9.04 14.71
C ALA A 419 -8.70 9.92 14.53
N ALA A 420 -8.75 10.83 13.56
CA ALA A 420 -7.69 11.83 13.36
C ALA A 420 -7.71 12.89 14.47
N ASN A 421 -8.91 13.29 14.89
CA ASN A 421 -9.19 14.09 16.07
C ASN A 421 -9.73 13.17 17.18
N PRO A 422 -8.93 12.87 18.22
CA PRO A 422 -9.39 12.02 19.33
C PRO A 422 -10.58 12.61 20.09
N GLY A 423 -10.80 13.93 20.02
CA GLY A 423 -11.92 14.61 20.65
C GLY A 423 -13.29 14.36 20.00
N ASP A 424 -13.30 13.67 18.87
CA ASP A 424 -14.46 13.46 18.01
C ASP A 424 -14.71 11.97 17.75
N HIS A 425 -15.85 11.63 17.15
CA HIS A 425 -16.23 10.26 16.83
C HIS A 425 -15.45 9.72 15.62
N VAL A 426 -15.20 8.40 15.53
CA VAL A 426 -14.60 7.84 14.30
C VAL A 426 -15.62 7.87 13.17
N PHE A 427 -16.84 7.37 13.43
CA PHE A 427 -18.00 7.57 12.56
C PHE A 427 -19.08 8.33 13.34
N GLU A 428 -19.50 9.49 12.86
CA GLU A 428 -20.73 10.18 13.28
C GLU A 428 -21.81 9.99 12.22
N VAL A 429 -22.91 9.34 12.59
CA VAL A 429 -24.05 9.03 11.72
C VAL A 429 -25.25 9.86 12.18
N VAL A 430 -25.64 10.82 11.34
CA VAL A 430 -26.81 11.70 11.58
C VAL A 430 -27.93 11.45 10.55
N ALA A 431 -27.74 10.46 9.67
CA ALA A 431 -28.63 10.13 8.57
C ALA A 431 -29.29 8.76 8.77
N ASP A 432 -30.50 8.60 8.22
CA ASP A 432 -31.30 7.39 8.37
C ASP A 432 -30.89 6.32 7.35
N TYR A 433 -31.22 5.06 7.66
CA TYR A 433 -31.02 3.92 6.75
C TYR A 433 -29.56 3.68 6.33
N VAL A 434 -28.60 4.08 7.16
CA VAL A 434 -27.17 3.86 6.91
C VAL A 434 -26.76 2.46 7.36
N ASN A 435 -25.98 1.76 6.54
CA ASN A 435 -25.37 0.49 6.90
C ASN A 435 -23.86 0.69 7.06
N ILE A 436 -23.27 0.31 8.20
CA ILE A 436 -21.82 0.33 8.43
C ILE A 436 -21.36 -1.06 8.84
N SER A 437 -20.42 -1.65 8.10
CA SER A 437 -19.95 -2.99 8.44
C SER A 437 -18.48 -3.33 8.17
N GLY A 438 -17.95 -4.20 9.02
CA GLY A 438 -16.63 -4.81 8.85
C GLY A 438 -15.45 -3.91 9.19
N PHE A 439 -15.60 -2.86 9.99
CA PHE A 439 -14.50 -1.95 10.34
C PHE A 439 -13.93 -2.20 11.73
N GLY A 440 -12.61 -2.07 11.86
CA GLY A 440 -11.98 -1.77 13.14
C GLY A 440 -12.05 -0.27 13.37
N VAL A 441 -12.62 0.18 14.50
CA VAL A 441 -12.78 1.61 14.80
C VAL A 441 -12.16 1.95 16.16
N ALA A 442 -11.25 2.93 16.17
CA ALA A 442 -10.43 3.23 17.34
C ALA A 442 -9.99 4.71 17.44
N GLY A 443 -9.53 5.11 18.62
CA GLY A 443 -8.84 6.39 18.82
C GLY A 443 -9.71 7.58 19.22
N ALA A 444 -11.04 7.43 19.24
CA ALA A 444 -11.97 8.45 19.72
C ALA A 444 -12.01 8.50 21.26
N THR A 445 -10.94 9.00 21.88
CA THR A 445 -10.68 8.97 23.34
C THR A 445 -11.14 10.23 24.10
N GLY A 446 -11.70 11.22 23.40
CA GLY A 446 -12.30 12.39 24.01
C GLY A 446 -13.53 12.02 24.84
N THR A 447 -13.91 12.86 25.80
CA THR A 447 -15.01 12.57 26.76
C THR A 447 -16.38 12.34 26.13
N SER A 448 -16.58 12.77 24.88
CA SER A 448 -17.78 12.49 24.10
C SER A 448 -17.55 11.49 22.97
N GLY A 449 -16.32 11.00 22.79
CA GLY A 449 -15.92 10.18 21.65
C GLY A 449 -16.64 8.83 21.61
N ALA A 450 -16.81 8.32 20.39
CA ALA A 450 -17.22 6.94 20.18
C ALA A 450 -16.60 6.38 18.90
N GLY A 451 -16.41 5.05 18.87
CA GLY A 451 -16.03 4.36 17.63
C GLY A 451 -17.10 4.52 16.55
N ILE A 452 -18.36 4.26 16.90
CA ILE A 452 -19.51 4.54 16.02
C ILE A 452 -20.57 5.28 16.83
N TYR A 453 -20.98 6.45 16.37
CA TYR A 453 -21.97 7.28 17.03
C TYR A 453 -23.17 7.53 16.12
N LEU A 454 -24.37 7.19 16.59
CA LEU A 454 -25.63 7.51 15.92
C LEU A 454 -26.33 8.61 16.71
N ASN A 455 -26.70 9.69 16.02
CA ASN A 455 -27.23 10.90 16.63
C ASN A 455 -28.52 11.32 15.93
N GLY A 456 -29.65 10.87 16.47
CA GLY A 456 -30.95 11.02 15.82
C GLY A 456 -31.09 10.24 14.51
N ALA A 457 -30.29 9.17 14.34
CA ALA A 457 -30.28 8.35 13.14
C ALA A 457 -31.11 7.08 13.35
N ASP A 458 -32.11 6.88 12.50
CA ASP A 458 -33.06 5.78 12.60
C ASP A 458 -32.87 4.75 11.47
N HIS A 459 -33.31 3.52 11.72
CA HIS A 459 -33.31 2.43 10.73
C HIS A 459 -31.95 2.04 10.15
N CYS A 460 -30.86 2.36 10.83
CA CYS A 460 -29.49 1.99 10.47
C CYS A 460 -29.15 0.55 10.88
N ASN A 461 -28.17 -0.04 10.18
CA ASN A 461 -27.62 -1.36 10.51
C ASN A 461 -26.11 -1.27 10.73
N ILE A 462 -25.68 -1.54 11.96
CA ILE A 462 -24.28 -1.52 12.35
C ILE A 462 -23.88 -2.97 12.59
N SER A 463 -23.03 -3.54 11.73
CA SER A 463 -22.69 -4.97 11.83
C SER A 463 -21.23 -5.34 11.62
N ASP A 464 -20.78 -6.42 12.28
CA ASP A 464 -19.46 -7.02 12.05
C ASP A 464 -18.28 -6.05 12.31
N ASN A 465 -18.49 -4.99 13.11
CA ASN A 465 -17.46 -4.01 13.45
C ASN A 465 -16.74 -4.38 14.76
N THR A 466 -15.48 -3.97 14.89
CA THR A 466 -14.70 -4.05 16.13
C THR A 466 -14.42 -2.64 16.65
N ALA A 467 -15.13 -2.22 17.69
CA ALA A 467 -14.95 -0.92 18.34
C ALA A 467 -14.09 -1.03 19.61
N SER A 468 -12.85 -0.53 19.55
CA SER A 468 -11.91 -0.65 20.66
C SER A 468 -11.05 0.59 20.85
N CYS A 469 -10.59 0.83 22.08
CA CYS A 469 -9.73 1.97 22.41
C CYS A 469 -10.41 3.32 22.11
N ASN A 470 -11.69 3.44 22.44
CA ASN A 470 -12.47 4.68 22.37
C ASN A 470 -13.04 4.99 23.77
N GLU A 471 -13.60 6.19 23.95
CA GLU A 471 -14.39 6.51 25.14
C GLU A 471 -15.64 5.61 25.21
N ASN A 472 -16.47 5.59 24.15
CA ASN A 472 -17.53 4.60 23.98
C ASN A 472 -17.28 3.74 22.75
N GLY A 473 -17.60 2.44 22.79
CA GLY A 473 -17.47 1.57 21.62
C GLY A 473 -18.46 1.97 20.52
N ILE A 474 -19.74 1.68 20.77
CA ILE A 474 -20.86 2.08 19.91
C ILE A 474 -21.85 2.90 20.74
N CYS A 475 -22.29 4.05 20.26
CA CYS A 475 -23.17 4.95 21.01
C CYS A 475 -24.37 5.37 20.14
N LEU A 476 -25.58 5.21 20.67
CA LEU A 476 -26.83 5.65 20.03
C LEU A 476 -27.46 6.69 20.94
N LYS A 477 -27.66 7.90 20.43
CA LYS A 477 -28.34 8.99 21.12
C LYS A 477 -29.60 9.38 20.36
N SER A 478 -30.74 9.37 21.05
CA SER A 478 -32.04 9.72 20.47
C SER A 478 -32.34 9.01 19.14
N SER A 479 -31.82 7.79 18.98
CA SER A 479 -31.79 7.01 17.75
C SER A 479 -32.61 5.75 17.94
N SER A 480 -33.48 5.41 17.01
CA SER A 480 -34.49 4.37 17.16
C SER A 480 -34.57 3.42 15.96
N ASN A 481 -35.13 2.23 16.17
CA ASN A 481 -35.35 1.23 15.12
C ASN A 481 -34.07 0.75 14.39
N ASN A 482 -32.90 0.88 15.02
CA ASN A 482 -31.62 0.43 14.46
C ASN A 482 -31.36 -1.06 14.78
N ILE A 483 -30.42 -1.66 14.04
CA ILE A 483 -29.96 -3.04 14.26
C ILE A 483 -28.47 -3.02 14.56
N LEU A 484 -28.07 -3.62 15.68
CA LEU A 484 -26.67 -3.85 16.04
C LEU A 484 -26.43 -5.36 16.07
N LEU A 485 -25.64 -5.85 15.11
CA LEU A 485 -25.46 -7.29 14.87
C LEU A 485 -23.98 -7.67 14.74
N ASN A 486 -23.52 -8.73 15.41
CA ASN A 486 -22.14 -9.25 15.24
C ASN A 486 -21.01 -8.26 15.54
N ASN A 487 -21.26 -7.19 16.28
CA ASN A 487 -20.21 -6.25 16.65
C ASN A 487 -19.43 -6.76 17.85
N THR A 488 -18.16 -6.38 17.92
CA THR A 488 -17.29 -6.56 19.08
C THR A 488 -16.95 -5.18 19.61
N ALA A 489 -17.30 -4.87 20.86
CA ALA A 489 -16.70 -3.71 21.53
C ALA A 489 -15.89 -4.16 22.74
N SER A 490 -14.64 -3.73 22.83
CA SER A 490 -13.74 -4.10 23.92
C SER A 490 -12.71 -3.02 24.19
N ASN A 491 -12.20 -2.94 25.42
CA ASN A 491 -11.18 -1.95 25.81
C ASN A 491 -11.60 -0.50 25.51
N ASN A 492 -12.86 -0.15 25.75
CA ASN A 492 -13.34 1.23 25.75
C ASN A 492 -13.43 1.77 27.18
N ASP A 493 -13.19 3.07 27.35
CA ASP A 493 -12.97 3.68 28.67
C ASP A 493 -14.27 3.84 29.49
N ASN A 494 -15.38 4.20 28.84
CA ASN A 494 -16.68 4.39 29.48
C ASN A 494 -17.59 3.18 29.31
N CYS A 495 -18.25 3.03 28.14
CA CYS A 495 -19.20 1.94 27.87
C CYS A 495 -18.85 1.22 26.55
N GLY A 496 -19.01 -0.11 26.52
CA GLY A 496 -18.92 -0.88 25.27
C GLY A 496 -20.00 -0.48 24.26
N ILE A 497 -21.23 -0.39 24.77
CA ILE A 497 -22.38 0.18 24.07
C ILE A 497 -23.10 1.17 24.99
N ASN A 498 -23.46 2.34 24.45
CA ASN A 498 -24.20 3.37 25.16
C ASN A 498 -25.49 3.74 24.40
N LEU A 499 -26.64 3.61 25.04
CA LEU A 499 -27.97 3.81 24.49
C LEU A 499 -28.66 4.90 25.30
N CYS A 500 -28.62 6.14 24.79
CA CYS A 500 -29.16 7.33 25.46
C CYS A 500 -30.43 7.82 24.80
N ASP A 501 -31.54 7.90 25.53
CA ASP A 501 -32.86 8.34 25.05
C ASP A 501 -33.29 7.62 23.75
N SER A 502 -32.93 6.35 23.62
CA SER A 502 -33.08 5.54 22.40
C SER A 502 -34.19 4.49 22.55
N SER A 503 -34.80 4.07 21.44
CA SER A 503 -35.92 3.11 21.51
C SER A 503 -36.02 2.15 20.33
N ASP A 504 -36.62 0.99 20.55
CA ASP A 504 -36.93 -0.02 19.53
C ASP A 504 -35.72 -0.57 18.74
N ASN A 505 -34.50 -0.26 19.18
CA ASN A 505 -33.28 -0.82 18.59
C ASN A 505 -33.17 -2.31 18.90
N LEU A 506 -32.68 -3.10 17.95
CA LEU A 506 -32.45 -4.54 18.11
C LEU A 506 -30.95 -4.79 18.30
N ILE A 507 -30.56 -5.21 19.50
CA ILE A 507 -29.16 -5.51 19.84
C ILE A 507 -29.02 -7.02 20.00
N TYR A 508 -28.32 -7.67 19.07
CA TYR A 508 -28.25 -9.13 19.01
C TYR A 508 -26.92 -9.69 18.48
N ASN A 509 -26.44 -10.79 19.07
CA ASN A 509 -25.20 -11.50 18.71
C ASN A 509 -23.93 -10.63 18.71
N ASN A 510 -23.82 -9.68 19.62
CA ASN A 510 -22.62 -8.85 19.80
C ASN A 510 -21.74 -9.38 20.95
N TYR A 511 -20.47 -9.03 20.94
CA TYR A 511 -19.52 -9.27 22.03
C TYR A 511 -19.18 -7.94 22.73
N TRP A 512 -19.44 -7.87 24.03
CA TRP A 512 -19.15 -6.72 24.86
C TRP A 512 -18.13 -7.11 25.94
N GLY A 513 -16.91 -6.60 25.81
CA GLY A 513 -15.79 -6.89 26.70
C GLY A 513 -15.11 -5.64 27.25
N ASN A 514 -15.82 -4.88 28.07
CA ASN A 514 -15.38 -3.61 28.64
C ASN A 514 -15.59 -3.61 30.17
N THR A 515 -15.09 -2.56 30.84
CA THR A 515 -15.36 -2.39 32.28
C THR A 515 -16.86 -2.19 32.52
N ASN A 516 -17.49 -1.25 31.80
CA ASN A 516 -18.94 -1.17 31.69
C ASN A 516 -19.33 -1.64 30.29
N ASN A 517 -20.04 -2.76 30.19
CA ASN A 517 -20.34 -3.31 28.88
C ASN A 517 -21.47 -2.57 28.17
N ALA A 518 -22.56 -2.27 28.87
CA ALA A 518 -23.72 -1.57 28.33
C ALA A 518 -24.23 -0.53 29.30
N CYS A 519 -24.62 0.61 28.75
CA CYS A 519 -25.25 1.73 29.43
C CYS A 519 -26.54 2.03 28.66
N ASP A 520 -27.70 1.74 29.23
CA ASP A 520 -29.00 1.87 28.55
C ASP A 520 -30.00 2.56 29.49
N ASP A 521 -30.52 3.71 29.06
CA ASP A 521 -31.62 4.43 29.72
C ASP A 521 -32.90 4.48 28.85
N GLY A 522 -32.88 3.78 27.72
CA GLY A 522 -33.93 3.74 26.72
C GLY A 522 -34.88 2.55 26.86
N SER A 523 -35.67 2.31 25.80
CA SER A 523 -36.55 1.13 25.68
C SER A 523 -36.14 0.35 24.44
N ASN A 524 -35.11 -0.46 24.58
CA ASN A 524 -34.50 -1.22 23.49
C ASN A 524 -34.89 -2.69 23.56
N ARG A 525 -34.51 -3.46 22.53
CA ARG A 525 -34.75 -4.90 22.47
C ARG A 525 -33.43 -5.61 22.48
N TRP A 526 -33.06 -6.11 23.64
CA TRP A 526 -31.93 -7.00 23.81
C TRP A 526 -32.36 -8.43 23.49
N ASN A 527 -31.49 -9.15 22.77
CA ASN A 527 -31.53 -10.60 22.65
C ASN A 527 -32.91 -11.25 22.32
N ILE A 528 -33.20 -11.42 21.02
CA ILE A 528 -34.29 -12.33 20.61
C ILE A 528 -33.73 -13.73 20.33
N THR A 529 -34.43 -14.76 20.83
CA THR A 529 -34.13 -16.16 20.53
C THR A 529 -34.17 -16.39 19.02
N THR A 530 -33.02 -16.54 18.37
CA THR A 530 -32.99 -16.98 16.98
C THR A 530 -33.50 -18.41 16.90
N ILE A 531 -34.53 -18.62 16.07
CA ILE A 531 -35.14 -19.93 15.78
C ILE A 531 -34.21 -20.77 14.88
N THR A 532 -33.08 -20.22 14.41
CA THR A 532 -32.16 -20.85 13.45
C THR A 532 -30.81 -21.15 14.10
N ALA A 533 -30.37 -22.40 14.05
CA ALA A 533 -29.09 -22.86 14.59
C ALA A 533 -27.91 -22.31 13.78
N LYS A 534 -27.28 -21.23 14.26
CA LYS A 534 -25.98 -20.72 13.80
C LYS A 534 -25.04 -20.59 15.01
N PRO A 535 -23.72 -20.76 14.86
CA PRO A 535 -22.75 -20.42 15.89
C PRO A 535 -22.90 -18.95 16.31
N ASN A 536 -22.84 -18.67 17.61
CA ASN A 536 -22.83 -17.28 18.10
C ASN A 536 -21.45 -16.64 17.86
N ILE A 537 -21.32 -15.34 18.10
CA ILE A 537 -20.10 -14.56 17.80
C ILE A 537 -18.81 -15.11 18.45
N ILE A 538 -18.91 -15.89 19.53
CA ILE A 538 -17.77 -16.53 20.21
C ILE A 538 -17.58 -18.01 19.83
N GLY A 539 -18.26 -18.51 18.79
CA GLY A 539 -18.15 -19.89 18.31
C GLY A 539 -18.88 -20.94 19.16
N GLY A 540 -19.80 -20.53 20.04
CA GLY A 540 -20.58 -21.41 20.91
C GLY A 540 -21.80 -22.06 20.23
N PRO A 541 -22.30 -23.20 20.76
CA PRO A 541 -23.44 -23.92 20.18
C PRO A 541 -24.78 -23.19 20.39
N SER A 542 -25.32 -22.63 19.29
CA SER A 542 -26.73 -22.26 19.05
C SER A 542 -27.64 -22.04 20.28
N ILE A 543 -27.49 -20.91 20.97
CA ILE A 543 -28.62 -20.06 21.38
C ILE A 543 -28.11 -18.61 21.21
N GLY A 544 -28.80 -17.86 20.36
CA GLY A 544 -28.53 -16.48 20.06
C GLY A 544 -28.58 -15.58 21.29
N GLY A 545 -27.67 -14.62 21.37
CA GLY A 545 -27.66 -13.58 22.38
C GLY A 545 -26.38 -12.76 22.38
N ASN A 546 -26.41 -11.62 23.05
CA ASN A 546 -25.21 -10.83 23.28
C ASN A 546 -24.32 -11.55 24.30
N TYR A 547 -23.00 -11.45 24.12
CA TYR A 547 -22.01 -12.04 25.01
C TYR A 547 -21.32 -10.95 25.84
N TRP A 548 -21.08 -11.25 27.11
CA TRP A 548 -20.53 -10.32 28.09
C TRP A 548 -19.32 -10.98 28.78
N SER A 549 -18.14 -10.36 28.74
CA SER A 549 -16.92 -10.99 29.29
C SER A 549 -16.88 -11.08 30.84
N ASN A 550 -17.75 -10.36 31.55
CA ASN A 550 -17.74 -10.23 33.02
C ASN A 550 -19.12 -9.90 33.64
N TYR A 551 -20.21 -10.53 33.21
CA TYR A 551 -21.57 -10.20 33.69
C TYR A 551 -21.71 -10.27 35.23
N ASN A 552 -21.76 -9.10 35.88
CA ASN A 552 -21.99 -8.90 37.33
C ASN A 552 -23.10 -7.87 37.61
N GLY A 553 -23.86 -7.44 36.59
CA GLY A 553 -24.87 -6.37 36.65
C GLY A 553 -26.29 -6.86 36.99
N THR A 554 -27.21 -5.91 37.16
CA THR A 554 -28.64 -6.16 37.38
C THR A 554 -29.46 -5.76 36.16
N ASP A 555 -29.94 -6.75 35.42
CA ASP A 555 -31.02 -6.64 34.43
C ASP A 555 -32.35 -6.40 35.18
N THR A 556 -32.84 -5.15 35.19
CA THR A 556 -33.93 -4.73 36.10
C THR A 556 -35.32 -4.97 35.49
N ASP A 557 -35.41 -4.98 34.18
CA ASP A 557 -36.61 -5.18 33.37
C ASP A 557 -36.69 -6.57 32.69
N GLY A 558 -35.61 -7.34 32.72
CA GLY A 558 -35.59 -8.76 32.38
C GLY A 558 -35.44 -9.04 30.89
N ASP A 559 -34.91 -8.09 30.12
CA ASP A 559 -34.91 -8.14 28.66
C ASP A 559 -33.62 -8.66 28.02
N GLY A 560 -32.55 -8.88 28.80
CA GLY A 560 -31.34 -9.59 28.38
C GLY A 560 -30.05 -8.86 28.68
#